data_AF-A0AAJ1F2Y1-F1
#
_entry.id   AF-A0AAJ1F2Y1-F1
#
_cell.length_a   1.000
_cell.length_b   1.000
_cell.length_c   1.000
_cell.angle_alpha   90.00
_cell.angle_beta   90.00
_cell.angle_gamma   90.00
#
_symmetry.space_group_name_H-M   'P 1'
#
loop_
_entity.id
_entity.type
_entity.pdbx_description
1 polymer ?
#
loop_
_entity_poly.entity_id
_entity_poly.type
_entity_poly.pdbx_seq_one_letter_code
_entity_poly.pdbx_strand_id
1 'polypeptide(L)' 'NGGYIRDTSEIINEIDENPLLDGITLSGGEPMLQIEPLKELCKAARLRKLNIVIYSGFTFEQIMDDPNKKALLELCDMLI' A
#
# COMPACT_ATOMS: atom_id res chain seq x y z
N ASN A 1 -4.34 15.58 -14.79
CA ASN A 1 -5.19 15.95 -13.63
C ASN A 1 -6.15 14.81 -13.34
N GLY A 2 -5.85 13.95 -12.37
CA GLY A 2 -6.68 12.77 -12.09
C GLY A 2 -6.71 12.31 -10.63
N GLY A 3 -6.20 13.12 -9.70
CA GLY A 3 -6.16 12.78 -8.28
C GLY A 3 -6.23 14.03 -7.39
N TYR A 4 -6.45 13.79 -6.10
CA TYR A 4 -6.49 14.79 -5.05
C TYR A 4 -5.70 14.29 -3.85
N ILE A 5 -5.20 15.23 -3.03
CA ILE A 5 -4.50 14.89 -1.78
C ILE A 5 -5.53 14.45 -0.74
N ARG A 6 -5.20 13.40 0.00
CA ARG A 6 -5.97 12.87 1.13
C ARG A 6 -5.01 12.50 2.24
N ASP A 7 -5.48 12.61 3.47
CA ASP A 7 -4.76 12.10 4.63
C ASP A 7 -4.96 10.58 4.75
N THR A 8 -3.94 9.88 5.24
CA THR A 8 -3.97 8.43 5.46
C THR A 8 -5.09 8.03 6.43
N SER A 9 -5.36 8.85 7.43
CA SER A 9 -6.44 8.65 8.41
C SER A 9 -7.83 8.58 7.77
N GLU A 10 -8.09 9.42 6.76
CA GLU A 10 -9.39 9.42 6.10
C GLU A 10 -9.59 8.14 5.27
N ILE A 11 -8.53 7.64 4.62
CA ILE A 11 -8.57 6.37 3.88
C ILE A 11 -8.77 5.20 4.85
N ILE A 12 -8.14 5.24 6.03
CA ILE A 12 -8.31 4.21 7.07
C ILE A 12 -9.76 4.19 7.56
N ASN A 13 -10.40 5.35 7.72
CA ASN A 13 -11.81 5.40 8.10
C ASN A 13 -12.71 4.80 7.00
N GLU A 14 -12.44 5.08 5.72
CA GLU A 14 -13.19 4.46 4.61
C GLU A 14 -13.03 2.92 4.59
N ILE A 15 -11.84 2.42 4.94
CA ILE A 15 -11.60 0.98 5.13
C ILE A 15 -12.49 0.43 6.27
N ASP A 16 -12.58 1.14 7.39
CA ASP A 16 -13.38 0.73 8.55
C ASP A 16 -14.89 0.74 8.28
N GLU A 17 -15.36 1.64 7.42
CA GLU A 17 -16.77 1.76 7.03
C GLU A 17 -17.22 0.64 6.10
N ASN A 18 -16.28 -0.12 5.51
CA ASN A 18 -16.59 -1.21 4.59
C ASN A 18 -16.26 -2.59 5.20
N PRO A 19 -17.21 -3.22 5.93
CA PRO A 19 -16.99 -4.53 6.54
C PRO A 19 -16.88 -5.68 5.53
N LEU A 20 -17.18 -5.44 4.25
CA LEU A 20 -17.06 -6.41 3.16
C LEU A 20 -15.71 -6.33 2.44
N LEU A 21 -14.83 -5.43 2.86
CA LEU A 21 -13.52 -5.29 2.26
C LEU A 21 -12.64 -6.49 2.65
N ASP A 22 -12.08 -7.17 1.67
CA ASP A 22 -11.18 -8.32 1.87
C ASP A 22 -9.70 -7.94 1.69
N GLY A 23 -9.42 -6.72 1.21
CA GLY A 23 -8.07 -6.28 0.89
C GLY A 23 -7.99 -4.88 0.30
N ILE A 24 -6.76 -4.37 0.19
CA ILE A 24 -6.41 -3.16 -0.54
C ILE A 24 -5.40 -3.46 -1.64
N THR A 25 -5.53 -2.77 -2.77
CA THR A 25 -4.58 -2.83 -3.87
C THR A 25 -3.94 -1.46 -4.06
N LEU A 26 -2.63 -1.37 -3.83
CA LEU A 26 -1.84 -0.19 -4.08
C LEU A 26 -1.45 -0.17 -5.56
N SER A 27 -2.05 0.74 -6.30
CA SER A 27 -1.88 0.91 -7.75
C SER A 27 -1.88 2.40 -8.12
N GLY A 28 -1.65 2.73 -9.39
CA GLY A 28 -1.68 4.10 -9.89
C GLY A 28 -0.35 4.51 -10.51
N GLY A 29 0.27 5.59 -10.00
CA GLY A 29 1.60 6.02 -10.42
C GLY A 29 2.66 4.97 -10.11
N GLU A 30 3.49 5.20 -9.09
CA GLU A 30 4.40 4.17 -8.59
C GLU A 30 4.34 4.12 -7.07
N PRO A 31 3.74 3.07 -6.46
CA PRO A 31 3.66 2.91 -5.01
C PRO A 31 5.03 2.97 -4.32
N MET A 32 6.07 2.41 -4.95
CA MET A 32 7.42 2.39 -4.39
C MET A 32 8.08 3.79 -4.34
N LEU A 33 7.41 4.84 -4.83
CA LEU A 33 7.83 6.24 -4.67
C LEU A 33 7.09 6.98 -3.54
N GLN A 34 6.10 6.36 -2.90
CA GLN A 34 5.25 6.97 -1.86
C GLN A 34 5.27 6.14 -0.56
N ILE A 35 6.46 5.72 -0.16
CA ILE A 35 6.67 4.64 0.81
C ILE A 35 6.07 4.92 2.19
N GLU A 36 6.37 6.08 2.80
CA GLU A 36 5.96 6.35 4.18
C GLU A 36 4.44 6.40 4.39
N PRO A 37 3.65 7.17 3.62
CA PRO A 37 2.20 7.13 3.77
C PRO A 37 1.61 5.75 3.45
N LEU A 38 2.16 5.03 2.47
CA LEU A 38 1.67 3.68 2.13
C LEU A 38 1.99 2.64 3.21
N LYS A 39 3.11 2.76 3.92
CA LYS A 39 3.42 1.92 5.08
C LYS A 39 2.38 2.10 6.19
N GLU A 40 1.91 3.32 6.41
CA GLU A 40 0.84 3.58 7.39
C GLU A 40 -0.45 2.85 7.01
N LEU A 41 -0.89 2.98 5.75
CA LEU A 41 -2.07 2.30 5.23
C LEU A 41 -1.92 0.78 5.30
N CYS A 42 -0.77 0.23 4.90
CA CYS A 42 -0.51 -1.21 4.95
C CYS A 42 -0.55 -1.74 6.38
N LYS A 43 0.05 -1.04 7.34
CA LYS A 43 -0.02 -1.43 8.76
C LYS A 43 -1.47 -1.44 9.27
N ALA A 44 -2.26 -0.41 8.92
CA ALA A 44 -3.66 -0.33 9.28
C ALA A 44 -4.48 -1.49 8.65
N ALA A 45 -4.23 -1.83 7.39
CA ALA A 45 -4.86 -2.95 6.71
C ALA A 45 -4.50 -4.30 7.34
N ARG A 46 -3.23 -4.52 7.71
CA ARG A 46 -2.80 -5.75 8.41
C ARG A 46 -3.48 -5.94 9.76
N LEU A 47 -3.65 -4.86 10.55
CA LEU A 47 -4.37 -4.93 11.82
C LEU A 47 -5.82 -5.38 11.65
N ARG A 48 -6.40 -5.10 10.49
CA ARG A 48 -7.76 -5.51 10.08
C ARG A 48 -7.80 -6.85 9.37
N LYS A 49 -6.65 -7.52 9.23
CA LYS A 49 -6.48 -8.80 8.51
C LYS A 49 -6.90 -8.73 7.04
N LEU A 50 -6.71 -7.57 6.42
CA LEU A 50 -6.95 -7.34 5.01
C LEU A 50 -5.74 -7.77 4.19
N ASN A 51 -5.99 -8.32 3.00
CA ASN A 51 -4.93 -8.62 2.04
C ASN A 51 -4.37 -7.33 1.44
N ILE A 52 -3.08 -7.31 1.13
CA ILE A 52 -2.40 -6.16 0.53
C ILE A 52 -1.73 -6.61 -0.75
N VAL A 53 -2.08 -5.97 -1.86
CA VAL A 53 -1.45 -6.19 -3.17
C VAL A 53 -0.77 -4.90 -3.62
N ILE A 54 0.44 -4.99 -4.16
CA ILE A 54 1.15 -3.86 -4.76
C ILE A 54 1.41 -4.17 -6.24
N TYR A 55 1.00 -3.24 -7.11
CA TYR A 55 1.44 -3.21 -8.50
C TYR A 55 2.61 -2.24 -8.65
N SER A 56 3.75 -2.71 -9.17
CA SER A 56 4.93 -1.88 -9.35
C SER A 56 5.55 -2.05 -10.73
N GLY A 57 6.09 -0.95 -11.29
CA GLY A 57 6.93 -1.01 -12.49
C GLY A 57 8.38 -1.35 -12.20
N PHE A 58 8.79 -1.41 -10.93
CA PHE A 58 10.12 -1.85 -10.55
C PHE A 58 10.26 -3.37 -10.62
N THR A 59 11.44 -3.81 -11.02
CA THR A 59 11.83 -5.22 -10.83
C THR A 59 11.93 -5.54 -9.35
N PHE A 60 11.76 -6.83 -9.02
CA PHE A 60 11.93 -7.30 -7.65
C PHE A 60 13.32 -6.95 -7.10
N GLU A 61 14.38 -7.10 -7.90
CA GLU A 61 15.75 -6.77 -7.53
C GLU A 61 15.90 -5.29 -7.17
N GLN A 62 15.33 -4.37 -7.96
CA GLN A 62 15.34 -2.94 -7.66
C GLN A 62 14.62 -2.58 -6.36
N ILE A 63 13.58 -3.35 -6.00
CA ILE A 63 12.88 -3.19 -4.72
C ILE A 63 13.73 -3.70 -3.57
N MET A 64 14.39 -4.85 -3.75
CA MET A 64 15.21 -5.47 -2.71
C MET A 64 16.51 -4.72 -2.41
N ASP A 65 17.06 -4.00 -3.40
CA ASP A 65 18.25 -3.16 -3.24
C ASP A 65 17.99 -1.84 -2.50
N ASP A 66 16.73 -1.44 -2.32
CA ASP A 66 16.35 -0.24 -1.55
C ASP A 66 15.66 -0.64 -0.24
N PRO A 67 16.28 -0.40 0.93
CA PRO A 67 15.71 -0.75 2.23
C PRO A 67 14.32 -0.15 2.47
N ASN A 68 14.01 1.03 1.93
CA ASN A 68 12.71 1.64 2.10
C ASN A 68 11.64 0.94 1.27
N LYS A 69 11.95 0.61 0.00
CA LYS A 69 11.01 -0.14 -0.87
C LYS A 69 10.79 -1.54 -0.32
N LYS A 70 11.86 -2.21 0.12
CA LYS A 70 11.78 -3.49 0.81
C LYS A 70 10.88 -3.43 2.04
N ALA A 71 11.00 -2.41 2.88
CA ALA A 71 10.16 -2.26 4.07
C ALA A 71 8.66 -2.11 3.75
N LEU A 72 8.31 -1.51 2.60
CA LEU A 72 6.92 -1.50 2.13
C LEU A 72 6.50 -2.87 1.60
N LEU A 73 7.36 -3.53 0.82
CA LEU A 73 7.12 -4.87 0.28
C LEU A 73 6.89 -5.91 1.39
N GLU A 74 7.61 -5.82 2.51
CA GLU A 74 7.44 -6.71 3.67
C GLU A 74 6.05 -6.64 4.33
N LEU A 75 5.27 -5.59 4.06
CA LEU A 75 3.90 -5.47 4.55
C LEU A 75 2.87 -6.06 3.57
N CYS A 76 3.28 -6.30 2.32
CA CYS A 76 2.46 -6.75 1.22
C CYS A 76 2.35 -8.28 1.18
N ASP A 77 1.21 -8.79 0.72
CA ASP A 77 0.98 -10.23 0.54
C ASP A 77 1.29 -10.68 -0.90
N MET A 78 1.20 -9.77 -1.89
CA MET A 78 1.49 -10.05 -3.30
C MET A 78 2.03 -8.83 -4.05
N LEU A 79 3.21 -8.98 -4.66
CA LEU A 79 3.77 -8.02 -5.62
C LEU A 79 3.48 -8.48 -7.04
N ILE A 80 2.99 -7.55 -7.88
CA ILE A 80 2.74 -7.76 -9.31
C ILE A 80 3.53 -6.75 -10.14
#